data_AF-A0A9D0DG35-F1
#
_entry.id   AF-A0A9D0DG35-F1
#
_cell.length_a   1.000
_cell.length_b   1.000
_cell.length_c   1.000
_cell.angle_alpha   90.00
_cell.angle_beta   90.00
_cell.angle_gamma   90.00
#
_symmetry.space_group_name_H-M   'P 1'
#
loop_
_entity.id
_entity.type
_entity.pdbx_description
1 polymer ?
#
loop_
_entity_poly.entity_id
_entity_poly.type
_entity_poly.pdbx_seq_one_letter_code
_entity_poly.pdbx_strand_id
1 'polypeptide(L)'
;MRQKKILTIAAATASLLFLVTASYAGTPADCAGKTGCAKKICEIEAQITIAQAHNNTGQVNRLKAELTDVKANCTKSSVKAESAHDNARIDRKIADAKEDMAEASEKMEKAKAQGREDKVLKYQHKIEEKQMKIKHLEEKKGGK
;
A
#
# COMPACT_ATOMS: atom_id res chain seq x y z
N MET A 1 -38.52 8.72 89.04
CA MET A 1 -39.72 9.10 88.27
C MET A 1 -39.38 9.16 86.79
N ARG A 2 -40.27 8.60 85.95
CA ARG A 2 -40.24 8.62 84.47
C ARG A 2 -40.36 10.07 83.96
N GLN A 3 -39.81 10.42 82.80
CA GLN A 3 -40.53 10.36 81.51
C GLN A 3 -39.55 10.39 80.33
N LYS A 4 -39.94 9.65 79.28
CA LYS A 4 -39.25 9.39 78.01
C LYS A 4 -39.26 10.61 77.10
N LYS A 5 -38.22 10.77 76.28
CA LYS A 5 -38.37 11.22 74.89
C LYS A 5 -37.52 10.35 73.98
N ILE A 6 -38.22 9.51 73.23
CA ILE A 6 -37.70 8.74 72.10
C ILE A 6 -37.75 9.69 70.91
N LEU A 7 -36.66 9.82 70.15
CA LEU A 7 -36.76 10.12 68.72
C LEU A 7 -35.56 9.50 67.99
N THR A 8 -35.86 8.41 67.29
CA THR A 8 -35.03 7.69 66.32
C THR A 8 -34.83 8.52 65.05
N ILE A 9 -33.59 8.69 64.57
CA ILE A 9 -33.32 8.96 63.14
C ILE A 9 -32.05 8.23 62.68
N ALA A 10 -32.30 7.27 61.78
CA ALA A 10 -31.53 6.75 60.65
C ALA A 10 -30.00 6.57 60.72
N ALA A 11 -29.58 5.33 60.48
CA ALA A 11 -28.27 4.93 60.00
C ALA A 11 -27.93 5.59 58.65
N ALA A 12 -26.67 5.95 58.46
CA ALA A 12 -26.08 6.09 57.13
C ALA A 12 -24.59 5.73 57.19
N THR A 13 -24.27 4.52 56.74
CA THR A 13 -22.93 4.03 56.45
C THR A 13 -22.35 4.80 55.27
N ALA A 14 -21.30 5.58 55.48
CA ALA A 14 -20.56 6.21 54.39
C ALA A 14 -19.37 5.31 53.97
N SER A 15 -19.67 4.29 53.16
CA SER A 15 -18.66 3.54 52.43
C SER A 15 -18.10 4.43 51.32
N LEU A 16 -16.85 4.88 51.47
CA LEU A 16 -16.10 5.60 50.44
C LEU A 16 -15.68 4.61 49.34
N LEU A 17 -16.55 4.36 48.37
CA LEU A 17 -16.22 3.71 47.11
C LEU A 17 -15.66 4.78 46.16
N PHE A 18 -14.33 4.86 46.07
CA PHE A 18 -13.66 5.58 44.99
C PHE A 18 -13.97 4.86 43.68
N LEU A 19 -14.95 5.37 42.93
CA LEU A 19 -15.22 4.99 41.56
C LEU A 19 -14.00 5.37 40.72
N VAL A 20 -13.22 4.37 40.33
CA VAL A 20 -12.24 4.49 39.24
C VAL A 20 -13.06 4.75 37.98
N THR A 21 -13.14 6.00 37.56
CA THR A 21 -13.72 6.37 36.27
C THR A 21 -12.82 5.81 35.19
N ALA A 22 -13.23 4.69 34.59
CA ALA A 22 -12.66 4.22 33.33
C ALA A 22 -12.97 5.27 32.27
N SER A 23 -11.96 6.05 31.89
CA SER A 23 -12.00 6.88 30.69
C SER A 23 -12.10 5.95 29.50
N TYR A 24 -13.31 5.76 28.97
CA TYR A 24 -13.52 5.07 27.70
C TYR A 24 -12.91 5.93 26.59
N ALA A 25 -11.64 5.67 26.27
CA ALA A 25 -11.03 6.13 25.04
C ALA A 25 -11.73 5.45 23.86
N GLY A 26 -11.99 6.21 22.80
CA GLY A 26 -12.79 5.79 21.64
C GLY A 26 -12.37 4.44 21.07
N THR A 27 -13.34 3.70 20.53
CA THR A 27 -13.09 2.44 19.82
C THR A 27 -12.10 2.68 18.68
N PRO A 28 -10.97 1.97 18.61
CA PRO A 28 -10.06 2.11 17.48
C PRO A 28 -10.79 1.76 16.18
N ALA A 29 -10.59 2.56 15.14
CA ALA A 29 -11.14 2.24 13.84
C ALA A 29 -10.56 0.91 13.35
N ASP A 30 -11.42 -0.05 13.03
CA ASP A 30 -10.99 -1.35 12.53
C ASP A 30 -10.61 -1.24 11.05
N CYS A 31 -9.30 -1.33 10.79
CA CYS A 31 -8.72 -1.34 9.46
C CYS A 31 -8.33 -2.77 9.00
N ALA A 32 -8.59 -3.80 9.82
CA ALA A 32 -8.29 -5.19 9.52
C ALA A 32 -9.25 -5.71 8.43
N GLY A 33 -8.78 -5.67 7.17
CA GLY A 33 -9.59 -6.05 6.00
C GLY A 33 -9.48 -5.05 4.85
N LYS A 34 -8.91 -3.87 5.10
CA LYS A 34 -8.52 -2.94 4.03
C LYS A 34 -7.09 -3.23 3.59
N THR A 35 -6.78 -2.96 2.32
CA THR A 35 -5.42 -3.08 1.76
C THR A 35 -5.02 -1.83 0.99
N GLY A 36 -3.72 -1.66 0.74
CA GLY A 36 -3.16 -0.54 -0.04
C GLY A 36 -3.63 0.84 0.44
N CYS A 37 -4.03 1.69 -0.51
CA CYS A 37 -4.54 3.03 -0.26
C CYS A 37 -5.68 3.10 0.76
N ALA A 38 -6.63 2.16 0.70
CA ALA A 38 -7.79 2.16 1.61
C ALA A 38 -7.37 1.86 3.06
N LYS A 39 -6.36 1.01 3.25
CA LYS A 39 -5.80 0.73 4.58
C LYS A 39 -5.08 1.96 5.13
N LYS A 40 -4.21 2.57 4.33
CA LYS A 40 -3.45 3.77 4.71
C LYS A 40 -4.36 4.92 5.10
N ILE A 41 -5.42 5.18 4.33
CA ILE A 41 -6.43 6.21 4.65
C ILE A 41 -7.11 5.91 5.99
N CYS A 42 -7.56 4.66 6.20
CA CYS A 42 -8.22 4.24 7.44
C CYS A 42 -7.31 4.42 8.67
N GLU A 43 -6.04 4.03 8.57
CA GLU A 43 -5.08 4.14 9.66
C GLU A 43 -4.77 5.59 10.02
N ILE A 44 -4.63 6.48 9.02
CA ILE A 44 -4.43 7.92 9.25
C ILE A 44 -5.66 8.53 9.92
N GLU A 45 -6.87 8.18 9.46
CA GLU A 45 -8.11 8.64 10.08
C GLU A 45 -8.24 8.18 11.55
N ALA A 46 -7.86 6.93 11.85
CA ALA A 46 -7.81 6.41 13.22
C ALA A 46 -6.82 7.20 14.10
N GLN A 47 -5.63 7.50 13.58
CA GLN A 47 -4.62 8.28 14.29
C GLN A 47 -5.06 9.72 14.54
N ILE A 48 -5.84 10.33 13.63
CA ILE A 48 -6.44 11.65 13.84
C ILE A 48 -7.40 11.60 15.03
N THR A 49 -8.29 10.60 15.09
CA THR A 49 -9.23 10.44 16.20
C THR A 49 -8.51 10.30 17.54
N ILE A 50 -7.42 9.51 17.59
CA ILE A 50 -6.59 9.38 18.78
C ILE A 50 -5.95 10.73 19.15
N ALA A 51 -5.30 11.39 18.19
CA ALA A 51 -4.65 12.68 18.43
C ALA A 51 -5.63 13.78 18.90
N GLN A 52 -6.88 13.75 18.42
CA GLN A 52 -7.95 14.64 18.88
C GLN A 52 -8.34 14.34 20.34
N ALA A 53 -8.52 13.07 20.70
CA ALA A 53 -8.85 12.67 22.07
C ALA A 53 -7.78 13.11 23.09
N HIS A 54 -6.52 13.19 22.66
CA HIS A 54 -5.39 13.65 23.46
C HIS A 54 -5.12 15.17 23.34
N ASN A 55 -5.99 15.94 22.67
CA ASN A 55 -5.80 17.38 22.42
C ASN A 55 -4.46 17.75 21.75
N ASN A 56 -3.88 16.82 20.98
CA ASN A 56 -2.61 17.03 20.30
C ASN A 56 -2.83 17.70 18.93
N THR A 57 -3.15 18.99 18.96
CA THR A 57 -3.49 19.79 17.76
C THR A 57 -2.38 19.79 16.71
N GLY A 58 -1.10 19.81 17.12
CA GLY A 58 0.04 19.72 16.21
C GLY A 58 0.08 18.40 15.43
N GLN A 59 -0.18 17.27 16.10
CA GLN A 59 -0.26 15.97 15.45
C GLN A 59 -1.48 15.87 14.54
N VAL A 60 -2.64 16.39 14.96
CA VAL A 60 -3.85 16.44 14.12
C VAL A 60 -3.59 17.18 12.81
N ASN A 61 -2.91 18.33 12.86
CA ASN A 61 -2.63 19.11 11.66
C ASN A 61 -1.69 18.37 10.69
N ARG A 62 -0.65 17.71 11.20
CA ARG A 62 0.25 16.90 10.37
C ARG A 62 -0.47 15.72 9.71
N LEU A 63 -1.27 14.98 10.48
CA LEU A 63 -2.02 13.83 9.96
C LEU A 63 -3.09 14.25 8.94
N LYS A 64 -3.72 15.42 9.10
CA LYS A 64 -4.65 15.96 8.09
C LYS A 64 -3.95 16.33 6.78
N ALA A 65 -2.74 16.90 6.85
CA ALA A 65 -1.92 17.16 5.66
C ALA A 65 -1.54 15.85 4.98
N GLU A 66 -1.06 14.86 5.73
CA GLU A 66 -0.76 13.53 5.22
C GLU A 66 -1.98 12.85 4.58
N LEU A 67 -3.15 12.94 5.21
CA LEU A 67 -4.41 12.40 4.67
C LEU A 67 -4.78 13.05 3.33
N THR A 68 -4.53 14.35 3.18
CA THR A 68 -4.78 15.09 1.93
C THR A 68 -3.87 14.61 0.83
N ASP A 69 -2.57 14.49 1.10
CA ASP A 69 -1.59 13.97 0.15
C ASP A 69 -1.90 12.52 -0.25
N VAL A 70 -2.24 11.67 0.72
CA VAL A 70 -2.61 10.27 0.44
C VAL A 70 -3.88 10.22 -0.39
N LYS A 71 -4.91 11.03 -0.11
CA LYS A 71 -6.15 11.05 -0.91
C LYS A 71 -5.92 11.57 -2.33
N ALA A 72 -5.07 12.58 -2.51
CA ALA A 72 -4.70 13.10 -3.83
C ALA A 72 -3.97 12.03 -4.68
N ASN A 73 -3.03 11.32 -4.07
CA ASN A 73 -2.22 10.30 -4.72
C ASN A 73 -2.93 8.93 -4.84
N CYS A 74 -3.97 8.66 -4.04
CA CYS A 74 -4.77 7.44 -4.11
C CYS A 74 -5.96 7.53 -5.09
N THR A 75 -5.93 8.49 -6.02
CA THR A 75 -6.94 8.56 -7.08
C THR A 75 -6.78 7.38 -8.03
N LYS A 76 -7.87 6.64 -8.31
CA LYS A 76 -7.86 5.53 -9.28
C LYS A 76 -7.30 5.97 -10.66
N SER A 77 -7.43 7.24 -11.01
CA SER A 77 -6.88 7.83 -12.23
C SER A 77 -5.35 7.94 -12.22
N SER A 78 -4.72 8.36 -11.11
CA SER A 78 -3.25 8.43 -11.03
C SER A 78 -2.63 7.04 -11.03
N VAL A 79 -3.20 6.08 -10.30
CA VAL A 79 -2.75 4.68 -10.31
C VAL A 79 -2.92 4.03 -11.70
N LYS A 80 -4.03 4.31 -12.40
CA LYS A 80 -4.25 3.85 -13.77
C LYS A 80 -3.32 4.52 -14.77
N ALA A 81 -3.07 5.82 -14.62
CA ALA A 81 -2.15 6.56 -15.47
C ALA A 81 -0.71 6.06 -15.33
N GLU A 82 -0.25 5.82 -14.10
CA GLU A 82 1.06 5.22 -13.83
C GLU A 82 1.17 3.82 -14.43
N SER A 83 0.14 2.99 -14.24
CA SER A 83 0.10 1.64 -14.82
C SER A 83 0.10 1.67 -16.35
N ALA A 84 -0.62 2.61 -16.96
CA ALA A 84 -0.64 2.79 -18.42
C ALA A 84 0.72 3.27 -18.94
N HIS A 85 1.39 4.18 -18.24
CA HIS A 85 2.73 4.65 -18.58
C HIS A 85 3.76 3.52 -18.49
N ASP A 86 3.72 2.74 -17.41
CA ASP A 86 4.56 1.56 -17.24
C ASP A 86 4.35 0.52 -18.35
N ASN A 87 3.09 0.24 -18.69
CA ASN A 87 2.75 -0.68 -19.77
C ASN A 87 3.25 -0.18 -21.13
N ALA A 88 3.10 1.10 -21.43
CA ALA A 88 3.63 1.70 -22.66
C ALA A 88 5.17 1.59 -22.73
N ARG A 89 5.86 1.75 -21.59
CA ARG A 89 7.31 1.56 -21.51
C ARG A 89 7.71 0.09 -21.70
N ILE A 90 6.95 -0.85 -21.16
CA ILE A 90 7.17 -2.28 -21.37
C ILE A 90 6.97 -2.62 -22.85
N ASP A 91 5.92 -2.10 -23.49
CA ASP A 91 5.63 -2.34 -24.90
C ASP A 91 6.74 -1.85 -25.82
N ARG A 92 7.33 -0.68 -25.55
CA ARG A 92 8.52 -0.20 -26.26
C ARG A 92 9.70 -1.18 -26.11
N LYS A 93 9.99 -1.65 -24.90
CA LYS A 93 11.08 -2.60 -24.68
C LYS A 93 10.86 -3.95 -25.37
N ILE A 94 9.61 -4.39 -25.51
CA ILE A 94 9.26 -5.60 -26.26
C ILE A 94 9.49 -5.36 -27.75
N ALA A 95 9.08 -4.20 -28.28
CA ALA A 95 9.32 -3.83 -29.67
C ALA A 95 10.82 -3.80 -29.99
N ASP A 96 11.62 -3.12 -29.17
CA ASP A 96 13.08 -3.05 -29.33
C ASP A 96 13.71 -4.46 -29.30
N ALA A 97 13.25 -5.33 -28.40
CA ALA A 97 13.77 -6.70 -28.31
C ALA A 97 13.40 -7.56 -29.54
N LYS A 98 12.23 -7.34 -30.14
CA LYS A 98 11.80 -8.01 -31.38
C LYS A 98 12.61 -7.55 -32.59
N GLU A 99 12.90 -6.26 -32.68
CA GLU A 99 13.79 -5.71 -33.71
C GLU A 99 15.21 -6.29 -33.59
N ASP A 100 15.76 -6.30 -32.38
CA ASP A 100 17.05 -6.92 -32.05
C ASP A 100 17.14 -8.39 -32.47
N MET A 101 16.03 -9.14 -32.30
CA MET A 101 15.93 -10.54 -32.73
C MET A 101 15.89 -10.69 -34.25
N ALA A 102 15.15 -9.82 -34.95
CA ALA A 102 15.07 -9.83 -36.41
C ALA A 102 16.46 -9.59 -37.01
N GLU A 103 17.19 -8.59 -36.52
CA GLU A 103 18.57 -8.33 -36.93
C GLU A 103 19.50 -9.50 -36.64
N ALA A 104 19.39 -10.10 -35.45
CA ALA A 104 20.21 -11.24 -35.06
C ALA A 104 19.94 -12.45 -35.99
N SER A 105 18.69 -12.65 -36.36
CA SER A 105 18.27 -13.72 -37.29
C SER A 105 18.87 -13.51 -38.68
N GLU A 106 18.80 -12.29 -39.22
CA GLU A 106 19.42 -11.97 -40.51
C GLU A 106 20.95 -12.16 -40.48
N LYS A 107 21.60 -11.70 -39.41
CA LYS A 107 23.05 -11.88 -39.22
C LYS A 107 23.43 -13.36 -39.05
N MET A 108 22.56 -14.16 -38.45
CA MET A 108 22.73 -15.61 -38.32
C MET A 108 22.67 -16.30 -39.68
N GLU A 109 21.68 -15.98 -40.52
CA GLU A 109 21.56 -16.55 -41.88
C GLU A 109 22.78 -16.20 -42.74
N LYS A 110 23.25 -14.95 -42.67
CA LYS A 110 24.51 -14.54 -43.33
C LYS A 110 25.72 -15.34 -42.82
N ALA A 111 25.80 -15.60 -41.51
CA ALA A 111 26.87 -16.41 -40.93
C ALA A 111 26.80 -17.89 -41.37
N LYS A 112 25.60 -18.46 -41.48
CA LYS A 112 25.39 -19.82 -42.01
C LYS A 112 25.88 -19.93 -43.45
N ALA A 113 25.51 -18.99 -44.31
CA ALA A 113 25.93 -18.96 -45.70
C ALA A 113 27.47 -18.83 -45.86
N GLN A 114 28.14 -18.23 -44.89
CA GLN A 114 29.60 -18.06 -44.86
C GLN A 114 30.34 -19.18 -44.12
N GLY A 115 29.64 -20.19 -43.60
CA GLY A 115 30.27 -21.27 -42.80
C GLY A 115 30.89 -20.80 -41.48
N ARG A 116 30.40 -19.69 -40.91
CA ARG A 116 30.96 -19.07 -39.68
C ARG A 116 30.24 -19.58 -38.43
N GLU A 117 30.54 -20.80 -38.03
CA GLU A 117 29.88 -21.48 -36.90
C GLU A 117 29.94 -20.69 -35.57
N ASP A 118 31.08 -20.03 -35.29
CA ASP A 118 31.23 -19.17 -34.11
C ASP A 118 30.19 -18.04 -34.06
N LYS A 119 29.89 -17.45 -35.22
CA LYS A 119 28.91 -16.38 -35.35
C LYS A 119 27.49 -16.92 -35.33
N VAL A 120 27.24 -18.09 -35.89
CA VAL A 120 25.94 -18.76 -35.81
C VAL A 120 25.57 -18.99 -34.34
N LEU A 121 26.47 -19.58 -33.54
CA LEU A 121 26.23 -19.81 -32.10
C LEU A 121 26.02 -18.50 -31.33
N LYS A 122 26.82 -17.46 -31.63
CA LYS A 122 26.66 -16.13 -31.01
C LYS A 122 25.28 -15.54 -31.26
N TYR A 123 24.78 -15.61 -32.50
CA TYR A 123 23.49 -15.02 -32.84
C TYR A 123 22.32 -15.87 -32.32
N GLN A 124 22.45 -17.19 -32.29
CA GLN A 124 21.49 -18.09 -31.63
C GLN A 124 21.31 -17.71 -30.15
N HIS A 125 22.41 -17.56 -29.40
CA HIS A 125 22.35 -17.11 -28.00
C HIS A 125 21.72 -15.72 -27.85
N LYS A 126 22.03 -14.78 -28.75
CA LYS A 126 21.41 -13.43 -28.72
C LYS A 126 19.90 -13.54 -28.91
N ILE A 127 19.41 -14.40 -29.79
CA ILE A 127 17.97 -14.61 -30.02
C ILE A 127 17.31 -15.17 -28.76
N GLU A 128 17.89 -16.19 -28.14
CA GLU A 128 17.38 -16.80 -26.89
C GLU A 128 17.32 -15.79 -25.73
N GLU A 129 18.35 -14.97 -25.56
CA GLU A 129 18.38 -13.91 -24.54
C GLU A 129 17.20 -12.95 -24.71
N LYS A 130 16.92 -12.54 -25.96
CA LYS A 130 15.83 -11.61 -26.27
C LYS A 130 14.46 -12.26 -26.08
N GLN A 131 14.29 -13.54 -26.42
CA GLN A 131 13.07 -14.30 -26.14
C GLN A 131 12.78 -14.35 -24.63
N MET A 132 13.79 -14.66 -23.82
CA MET A 132 13.67 -14.67 -22.35
C MET A 132 13.32 -13.29 -21.81
N LYS A 133 13.94 -12.23 -22.35
CA LYS A 133 13.63 -10.85 -21.99
C LYS A 133 12.18 -10.48 -22.32
N ILE A 134 11.68 -10.86 -23.49
CA ILE A 134 10.27 -10.62 -23.89
C ILE A 134 9.32 -11.33 -22.93
N LYS A 135 9.55 -12.62 -22.65
CA LYS A 135 8.72 -13.39 -21.71
C LYS A 135 8.65 -12.73 -20.34
N HIS A 136 9.80 -12.32 -19.79
CA HIS A 136 9.84 -11.62 -18.51
C HIS A 136 9.09 -10.27 -18.53
N LEU A 137 9.18 -9.53 -19.63
CA LEU A 137 8.46 -8.26 -19.81
C LEU A 137 6.94 -8.48 -19.91
N GLU A 138 6.49 -9.53 -20.59
CA GLU A 138 5.07 -9.90 -20.71
C GLU A 138 4.50 -10.35 -19.36
N GLU A 139 5.23 -11.16 -18.59
CA GLU A 139 4.88 -11.54 -17.22
C GLU A 139 4.75 -10.31 -16.31
N LYS A 140 5.70 -9.38 -16.41
CA LYS A 140 5.68 -8.11 -15.67
C LYS A 140 4.48 -7.23 -16.03
N LYS A 141 3.99 -7.30 -17.26
CA LYS A 141 2.81 -6.56 -17.73
C LYS A 141 1.50 -7.17 -17.17
N GLY A 142 1.43 -8.49 -17.04
CA GLY A 142 0.25 -9.22 -16.57
C GLY A 142 0.13 -9.41 -15.06
N GLY A 143 1.23 -9.26 -14.31
CA GLY A 143 1.29 -9.51 -12.85
C GLY A 143 1.11 -8.28 -11.95
N LYS A 144 0.61 -7.15 -12.47
CA LYS A 144 0.34 -5.92 -11.70
C LYS A 144 -1.13 -5.75 -11.35
#